data_AF-A0A6A8A1D0-F1
#
_entry.id   AF-A0A6A8A1D0-F1
#
_cell.length_a   1.000
_cell.length_b   1.000
_cell.length_c   1.000
_cell.angle_alpha   90.00
_cell.angle_beta   90.00
_cell.angle_gamma   90.00
#
_symmetry.space_group_name_H-M   'P 1'
#
loop_
_entity.id
_entity.type
_entity.pdbx_description
1 polymer ?
#
loop_
_entity_poly.entity_id
_entity_poly.type
_entity_poly.pdbx_seq_one_letter_code
_entity_poly.pdbx_strand_id
1 'polypeptide(L)'
;MPTRNVVLTDHDADVIDRLVKSGRYQNASQVLGEGLRLVERREVAEAAKLEALQKAARLGFADLEEGRFTDIADDELEDAIAALGREAEARVRKVHP
;
A
#
# COMPACT_ATOMS: atom_id res chain seq x y z
N MET A 1 26.37 6.56 -19.03
CA MET A 1 25.56 6.90 -17.84
C MET A 1 26.43 7.68 -16.87
N PRO A 2 25.90 8.67 -16.13
CA PRO A 2 26.66 9.31 -15.06
C PRO A 2 27.02 8.28 -13.98
N THR A 3 28.26 8.31 -13.52
CA THR A 3 28.77 7.42 -12.46
C THR A 3 28.82 8.18 -11.12
N ARG A 4 28.55 7.46 -10.04
CA ARG A 4 28.66 7.96 -8.65
C ARG A 4 29.32 6.88 -7.82
N ASN A 5 30.24 7.28 -6.96
CA ASN A 5 30.88 6.37 -6.02
C ASN A 5 30.00 6.24 -4.77
N VAL A 6 29.81 5.00 -4.33
CA VAL A 6 29.07 4.67 -3.11
C VAL A 6 29.98 3.85 -2.21
N VAL A 7 29.94 4.11 -0.92
CA VAL A 7 30.63 3.28 0.09
C VAL A 7 29.67 2.17 0.48
N LEU A 8 30.14 0.93 0.40
CA LEU A 8 29.36 -0.25 0.76
C LEU A 8 29.85 -0.81 2.08
N THR A 9 28.92 -1.39 2.84
CA THR A 9 29.31 -2.30 3.93
C THR A 9 29.80 -3.62 3.34
N ASP A 10 30.56 -4.40 4.11
CA ASP A 10 31.00 -5.74 3.70
C ASP A 10 29.80 -6.62 3.32
N HIS A 11 28.70 -6.50 4.08
CA HIS A 11 27.46 -7.23 3.81
C HIS A 11 26.84 -6.87 2.44
N ASP A 12 26.73 -5.58 2.13
CA ASP A 12 26.13 -5.13 0.87
C ASP A 12 26.98 -5.55 -0.33
N ALA A 13 28.31 -5.49 -0.19
CA ALA A 13 29.25 -5.97 -1.19
C ALA A 13 29.05 -7.47 -1.44
N ASP A 14 28.96 -8.30 -0.40
CA ASP A 14 28.73 -9.74 -0.51
C ASP A 14 27.38 -10.08 -1.18
N VAL A 15 26.34 -9.32 -0.89
CA VAL A 15 25.02 -9.48 -1.54
C VAL A 15 25.12 -9.17 -3.02
N ILE A 16 25.73 -8.03 -3.39
CA ILE A 16 25.93 -7.63 -4.78
C ILE A 16 26.75 -8.68 -5.53
N ASP A 17 27.86 -9.13 -4.93
CA ASP A 17 28.73 -10.15 -5.49
C ASP A 17 27.98 -11.45 -5.79
N ARG A 18 27.17 -11.93 -4.83
CA ARG A 18 26.38 -13.15 -4.99
C ARG A 18 25.37 -13.02 -6.12
N LEU A 19 24.71 -11.87 -6.22
CA LEU A 19 23.72 -11.58 -7.24
C LEU A 19 24.35 -11.50 -8.64
N VAL A 20 25.53 -10.91 -8.77
CA VAL A 20 26.28 -10.88 -10.04
C VAL A 20 26.83 -12.26 -10.40
N LYS A 21 27.45 -12.97 -9.45
CA LYS A 21 27.99 -14.34 -9.65
C LYS A 21 26.91 -15.34 -10.05
N SER A 22 25.67 -15.14 -9.61
CA SER A 22 24.54 -15.97 -10.03
C SER A 22 24.15 -15.81 -11.51
N GLY A 23 24.67 -14.79 -12.20
CA GLY A 23 24.31 -14.44 -13.57
C GLY A 23 22.99 -13.68 -13.70
N ARG A 24 22.25 -13.48 -12.61
CA ARG A 24 20.99 -12.71 -12.61
C ARG A 24 21.20 -11.24 -12.99
N TYR A 25 22.37 -10.70 -12.69
CA TYR A 25 22.76 -9.32 -13.02
C TYR A 25 24.15 -9.32 -13.63
N GLN A 26 24.37 -8.46 -14.64
CA GLN A 26 25.67 -8.40 -15.30
C GLN A 26 26.74 -7.66 -14.49
N ASN A 27 26.33 -6.74 -13.61
CA ASN A 27 27.25 -5.93 -12.80
C ASN A 27 26.52 -5.30 -11.60
N ALA A 28 27.33 -4.76 -10.69
CA ALA A 28 26.86 -4.05 -9.49
C ALA A 28 25.92 -2.87 -9.81
N SER A 29 26.21 -2.12 -10.88
CA SER A 29 25.39 -0.96 -11.27
C SER A 29 23.96 -1.36 -11.64
N GLN A 30 23.75 -2.54 -12.23
CA GLN A 30 22.41 -3.07 -12.47
C GLN A 30 21.69 -3.44 -11.17
N VAL A 31 22.40 -4.09 -10.23
CA VAL A 31 21.85 -4.44 -8.92
C VAL A 31 21.41 -3.19 -8.16
N LEU A 32 22.30 -2.19 -8.08
CA LEU A 32 22.01 -0.91 -7.42
C LEU A 32 20.89 -0.15 -8.12
N GLY A 33 20.84 -0.18 -9.47
CA GLY A 33 19.76 0.43 -10.23
C GLY A 33 18.40 -0.20 -9.96
N GLU A 34 18.31 -1.53 -9.89
CA GLU A 34 17.07 -2.21 -9.50
C GLU A 34 16.70 -1.94 -8.04
N GLY A 35 17.69 -1.89 -7.14
CA GLY A 35 17.49 -1.49 -5.75
C GLY A 35 16.89 -0.08 -5.65
N LEU A 36 17.42 0.88 -6.42
CA LEU A 36 16.90 2.24 -6.46
C LEU A 36 15.46 2.28 -7.01
N ARG A 37 15.16 1.55 -8.09
CA ARG A 37 13.78 1.44 -8.62
C ARG A 37 12.81 0.82 -7.61
N LEU A 38 13.28 -0.08 -6.74
CA LEU A 38 12.47 -0.62 -5.66
C LEU A 38 12.14 0.47 -4.63
N VAL A 39 13.13 1.27 -4.25
CA VAL A 39 12.93 2.42 -3.35
C VAL A 39 11.96 3.43 -3.98
N GLU A 40 12.19 3.85 -5.22
CA GLU A 40 11.31 4.80 -5.93
C GLU A 40 9.85 4.31 -5.96
N ARG A 41 9.62 3.03 -6.30
CA ARG A 41 8.27 2.44 -6.31
C ARG A 41 7.63 2.45 -4.92
N ARG A 42 8.41 2.20 -3.86
CA ARG A 42 7.92 2.26 -2.48
C ARG A 42 7.51 3.69 -2.12
N GLU A 43 8.34 4.68 -2.40
CA GLU A 43 8.03 6.09 -2.10
C GLU A 43 6.75 6.55 -2.82
N VAL A 44 6.57 6.18 -4.09
CA VAL A 44 5.34 6.50 -4.84
C VAL A 44 4.13 5.81 -4.23
N ALA A 45 4.24 4.54 -3.84
CA ALA A 45 3.15 3.80 -3.22
C ALA A 45 2.77 4.36 -1.83
N GLU A 46 3.76 4.76 -1.04
CA GLU A 46 3.56 5.38 0.28
C GLU A 46 2.87 6.74 0.16
N ALA A 47 3.31 7.58 -0.79
CA ALA A 47 2.66 8.86 -1.07
C ALA A 47 1.21 8.68 -1.51
N ALA A 48 0.93 7.75 -2.42
CA ALA A 48 -0.43 7.45 -2.87
C ALA A 48 -1.31 6.91 -1.74
N LYS A 49 -0.76 6.05 -0.87
CA LYS A 49 -1.46 5.55 0.31
C LYS A 49 -1.82 6.69 1.27
N LEU A 50 -0.87 7.60 1.53
CA LEU A 50 -1.10 8.73 2.41
C LEU A 50 -2.18 9.67 1.84
N GLU A 51 -2.13 9.96 0.55
CA GLU A 51 -3.15 10.78 -0.12
C GLU A 51 -4.54 10.14 -0.02
N ALA A 52 -4.65 8.83 -0.26
CA ALA A 52 -5.90 8.09 -0.14
C ALA A 52 -6.47 8.15 1.30
N LEU A 53 -5.61 7.98 2.31
CA LEU A 53 -6.01 8.08 3.72
C LEU A 53 -6.46 9.49 4.08
N GLN A 54 -5.74 10.53 3.65
CA GLN A 54 -6.13 11.93 3.87
C GLN A 54 -7.47 12.25 3.22
N LYS A 55 -7.71 11.75 2.00
CA LYS A 55 -8.98 11.93 1.30
C LYS A 55 -10.13 11.22 2.03
N ALA A 56 -9.92 9.98 2.46
CA ALA A 56 -10.91 9.22 3.23
C ALA A 56 -11.23 9.90 4.56
N ALA A 57 -10.22 10.40 5.28
CA ALA A 57 -10.41 11.12 6.52
C ALA A 57 -11.21 12.42 6.31
N ARG A 58 -10.87 13.22 5.30
CA ARG A 58 -11.62 14.45 4.97
C ARG A 58 -13.09 14.15 4.65
N LEU A 59 -13.36 13.09 3.89
CA LEU A 59 -14.72 12.66 3.60
C LEU A 59 -15.46 12.28 4.89
N GLY A 60 -14.84 11.45 5.74
CA GLY A 60 -15.44 11.04 7.01
C GLY A 60 -15.71 12.22 7.94
N PHE A 61 -14.80 13.18 8.05
CA PHE A 61 -15.03 14.39 8.86
C PHE A 61 -16.16 15.26 8.30
N ALA A 62 -16.25 15.43 6.98
CA ALA A 62 -17.36 16.13 6.37
C ALA A 62 -18.70 15.42 6.63
N ASP A 63 -18.73 14.09 6.55
CA ASP A 63 -19.92 13.30 6.89
C ASP A 63 -20.32 13.47 8.36
N LEU A 64 -19.35 13.55 9.28
CA LEU A 64 -19.63 13.83 10.69
C LEU A 64 -20.21 15.23 10.91
N GLU A 65 -19.62 16.26 10.29
CA GLU A 65 -20.11 17.64 10.37
C GLU A 65 -21.54 17.80 9.82
N GLU A 66 -21.87 17.04 8.77
CA GLU A 66 -23.19 17.04 8.14
C GLU A 66 -24.18 16.05 8.78
N GLY A 67 -23.78 15.35 9.85
CA GLY A 67 -24.64 14.41 10.57
C GLY A 67 -24.94 13.11 9.79
N ARG A 68 -24.16 12.79 8.76
CA ARG A 68 -24.26 11.55 7.97
C ARG A 68 -23.52 10.39 8.62
N PHE A 69 -23.83 10.13 9.88
CA PHE A 69 -23.29 8.98 10.61
C PHE A 69 -24.39 8.27 11.38
N THR A 70 -24.07 7.13 11.96
CA THR A 70 -24.95 6.38 12.85
C THR A 70 -24.15 6.00 14.08
N ASP A 71 -24.64 6.39 15.25
CA ASP A 71 -24.09 5.94 16.51
C ASP A 71 -24.39 4.45 16.70
N ILE A 72 -23.36 3.67 17.02
CA ILE A 72 -23.47 2.23 17.25
C ILE A 72 -22.73 1.96 18.57
N ALA A 73 -23.39 1.31 19.51
CA ALA A 73 -22.74 0.86 20.74
C ALA A 73 -21.79 -0.31 20.45
N ASP A 74 -20.71 -0.43 21.23
CA ASP A 74 -19.68 -1.45 20.99
C ASP A 74 -20.24 -2.89 20.98
N ASP A 75 -21.24 -3.17 21.82
CA ASP A 75 -21.92 -4.47 21.92
C ASP A 75 -22.91 -4.74 20.78
N GLU A 76 -23.29 -3.70 20.02
CA GLU A 76 -24.19 -3.80 18.86
C GLU A 76 -23.45 -3.82 17.52
N LEU A 77 -22.13 -3.60 17.52
CA LEU A 77 -21.33 -3.45 16.30
C LEU A 77 -21.38 -4.68 15.39
N GLU A 78 -21.25 -5.88 15.96
CA GLU A 78 -21.28 -7.12 15.18
C GLU A 78 -22.64 -7.31 14.48
N ASP A 79 -23.73 -7.03 15.18
CA ASP A 79 -25.09 -7.14 14.64
C ASP A 79 -25.37 -6.10 13.56
N ALA A 80 -24.88 -4.87 13.74
CA ALA A 80 -24.98 -3.81 12.74
C ALA A 80 -24.24 -4.19 11.44
N ILE A 81 -23.01 -4.71 11.54
CA ILE A 81 -22.25 -5.18 10.38
C ILE A 81 -22.95 -6.35 9.71
N ALA A 82 -23.46 -7.32 10.48
CA ALA A 82 -24.18 -8.47 9.94
C ALA A 82 -25.46 -8.05 9.20
N ALA A 83 -26.18 -7.05 9.69
CA ALA A 83 -27.36 -6.49 9.04
C ALA A 83 -27.01 -5.85 7.68
N LEU A 84 -25.95 -5.05 7.63
CA LEU A 84 -25.45 -4.47 6.37
C LEU A 84 -25.06 -5.55 5.35
N GLY A 85 -24.43 -6.64 5.82
CA GLY A 85 -24.09 -7.79 4.97
C GLY A 85 -25.33 -8.43 4.34
N ARG A 86 -26.37 -8.70 5.14
CA ARG A 86 -27.65 -9.26 4.64
C ARG A 86 -28.32 -8.32 3.64
N GLU A 87 -28.28 -7.01 3.89
CA GLU A 87 -28.86 -6.02 2.98
C GLU A 87 -28.10 -5.97 1.63
N ALA A 88 -26.77 -6.00 1.67
CA ALA A 88 -25.94 -6.05 0.47
C ALA A 88 -26.24 -7.31 -0.37
N GLU A 89 -26.35 -8.47 0.28
CA GLU A 89 -26.68 -9.73 -0.39
C GLU A 89 -28.06 -9.67 -1.08
N ALA A 90 -29.06 -9.13 -0.37
CA ALA A 90 -30.41 -8.97 -0.93
C ALA A 90 -30.44 -8.01 -2.14
N ARG A 91 -29.62 -6.94 -2.12
CA ARG A 91 -29.47 -6.02 -3.25
C ARG A 91 -28.83 -6.70 -4.45
N VAL A 92 -27.77 -7.48 -4.26
CA VAL A 92 -27.10 -8.22 -5.36
C VAL A 92 -28.05 -9.24 -5.99
N ARG A 93 -28.80 -10.00 -5.17
CA ARG A 93 -29.78 -10.99 -5.63
C ARG A 93 -30.94 -10.38 -6.44
N LYS A 94 -31.35 -9.15 -6.13
CA LYS A 94 -32.36 -8.42 -6.92
C LYS A 94 -31.83 -7.93 -8.27
N VAL A 95 -30.52 -7.70 -8.38
CA VAL A 95 -29.86 -7.20 -9.59
C VAL A 95 -29.46 -8.34 -10.54
N HIS A 96 -29.24 -9.55 -10.03
CA HIS A 96 -29.03 -10.78 -10.80
C HIS A 96 -30.05 -11.87 -10.36
N PRO A 97 -31.25 -11.90 -10.98
CA PRO A 97 -32.30 -12.88 -10.63
C PRO A 97 -32.00 -14.31 -11.09
#